data_AF-A0A7C1DSJ8-F1
#
_entry.id   AF-A0A7C1DSJ8-F1
#
_cell.length_a   1.000
_cell.length_b   1.000
_cell.length_c   1.000
_cell.angle_alpha   90.00
_cell.angle_beta   90.00
_cell.angle_gamma   90.00
#
_symmetry.space_group_name_H-M   'P 1'
#
loop_
_entity.id
_entity.type
_entity.pdbx_description
1 polymer ?
#
loop_
_entity_poly.entity_id
_entity_poly.type
_entity_poly.pdbx_seq_one_letter_code
_entity_poly.pdbx_strand_id
1 'polypeptide(L)'
;MLLAIRTVNRILVDERDPARLLPRICTTLTETGGYHHAWIALCDDNGRPVVLAAAGPGDPGLLLNERFSRDSLPTCARRSLESPSCRSTQEPASACGDCPLASRAAAWQR
;
A
#
# COMPACT_ATOMS: atom_id res chain seq x y z
N MET A 1 0.41 -10.51 13.62
CA MET A 1 1.75 -10.00 13.25
C MET A 1 2.74 -11.10 12.84
N LEU A 2 3.19 -12.01 13.72
CA LEU A 2 4.19 -13.05 13.35
C LEU A 2 3.75 -13.96 12.20
N LEU A 3 2.46 -14.35 12.17
CA LEU A 3 1.89 -15.15 11.09
C LEU A 3 1.98 -14.42 9.75
N ALA A 4 1.63 -13.13 9.71
CA ALA A 4 1.67 -12.32 8.50
C ALA A 4 3.08 -12.33 7.90
N ILE A 5 4.11 -12.03 8.72
CA ILE A 5 5.51 -11.99 8.28
C ILE A 5 5.95 -13.33 7.68
N ARG A 6 5.66 -14.45 8.37
CA ARG A 6 6.00 -15.79 7.85
C ARG A 6 5.31 -16.08 6.53
N THR A 7 4.03 -15.71 6.40
CA THR A 7 3.26 -15.91 5.18
C THR A 7 3.82 -15.06 4.03
N VAL A 8 4.15 -13.77 4.24
CA VAL A 8 4.74 -12.98 3.14
C VAL A 8 6.12 -13.50 2.77
N ASN A 9 6.96 -13.92 3.73
CA ASN A 9 8.27 -14.50 3.42
C ASN A 9 8.15 -15.74 2.53
N ARG A 10 7.15 -16.60 2.77
CA ARG A 10 6.88 -17.75 1.90
C ARG A 10 6.41 -17.32 0.51
N ILE A 11 5.49 -16.35 0.43
CA ILE A 11 5.02 -15.80 -0.86
C ILE A 11 6.20 -15.26 -1.69
N LEU A 12 7.13 -14.53 -1.06
CA LEU A 12 8.31 -13.97 -1.72
C LEU A 12 9.26 -15.03 -2.29
N VAL A 13 9.30 -16.22 -1.70
CA VAL A 13 10.15 -17.33 -2.16
C VAL A 13 9.49 -18.10 -3.30
N ASP A 14 8.19 -18.34 -3.19
CA ASP A 14 7.45 -19.27 -4.07
C ASP A 14 6.88 -18.60 -5.33
N GLU A 15 6.63 -17.28 -5.30
CA GLU A 15 6.07 -16.52 -6.42
C GLU A 15 7.10 -15.55 -6.99
N ARG A 16 7.17 -15.45 -8.31
CA ARG A 16 8.11 -14.57 -9.02
C ARG A 16 7.41 -13.52 -9.87
N ASP A 17 6.15 -13.74 -10.21
CA ASP A 17 5.36 -12.77 -10.96
C ASP A 17 4.84 -11.68 -10.01
N PRO A 18 5.29 -10.41 -10.13
CA PRO A 18 4.81 -9.31 -9.29
C PRO A 18 3.30 -9.12 -9.34
N ALA A 19 2.66 -9.39 -10.49
CA ALA A 19 1.22 -9.24 -10.66
C ALA A 19 0.42 -10.25 -9.81
N ARG A 20 1.02 -11.40 -9.48
CA ARG A 20 0.43 -12.43 -8.61
C ARG A 20 0.92 -12.31 -7.17
N LEU A 21 2.16 -11.86 -6.98
CA LEU A 21 2.82 -11.72 -5.69
C LEU A 21 2.22 -10.59 -4.86
N LEU A 22 2.14 -9.39 -5.43
CA LEU A 22 1.77 -8.18 -4.67
C LEU A 22 0.34 -8.25 -4.10
N PRO A 23 -0.70 -8.70 -4.85
CA PRO A 23 -2.05 -8.84 -4.29
C PRO A 23 -2.10 -9.78 -3.09
N ARG A 24 -1.38 -10.92 -3.15
CA ARG A 24 -1.35 -11.90 -2.06
C ARG A 24 -0.70 -11.33 -0.79
N ILE A 25 0.35 -10.52 -0.95
CA ILE A 25 0.98 -9.83 0.18
C ILE A 25 0.00 -8.83 0.78
N CYS A 26 -0.64 -7.98 -0.04
CA CYS A 26 -1.64 -7.02 0.44
C CYS A 26 -2.76 -7.72 1.22
N THR A 27 -3.34 -8.79 0.68
CA THR A 27 -4.36 -9.60 1.36
C THR A 27 -3.85 -10.16 2.69
N THR A 28 -2.65 -10.72 2.71
CA THR A 28 -2.04 -11.26 3.95
C THR A 28 -1.88 -10.18 5.02
N LEU A 29 -1.43 -8.99 4.64
CA LEU A 29 -1.26 -7.85 5.54
C LEU A 29 -2.61 -7.38 6.12
N THR A 30 -3.68 -7.39 5.32
CA THR A 30 -5.00 -6.99 5.81
C THR A 30 -5.68 -8.05 6.67
N GLU A 31 -5.56 -9.32 6.32
CA GLU A 31 -6.25 -10.41 7.03
C GLU A 31 -5.54 -10.81 8.33
N THR A 32 -4.21 -10.78 8.35
CA THR A 32 -3.41 -11.33 9.45
C THR A 32 -2.40 -10.34 10.05
N GLY A 33 -2.12 -9.25 9.34
CA GLY A 33 -1.20 -8.20 9.75
C GLY A 33 -1.84 -7.13 10.64
N GLY A 34 -3.17 -7.08 10.73
CA GLY A 34 -3.89 -6.06 11.50
C GLY A 34 -3.97 -4.70 10.80
N TYR A 35 -3.65 -4.64 9.50
CA TYR A 35 -3.82 -3.43 8.69
C TYR A 35 -5.25 -3.37 8.14
N HIS A 36 -5.92 -2.23 8.28
CA HIS A 36 -7.25 -2.04 7.70
C HIS A 36 -7.18 -2.01 6.16
N HIS A 37 -6.14 -1.39 5.60
CA HIS A 37 -5.83 -1.39 4.18
C HIS A 37 -4.33 -1.60 3.98
N ALA A 38 -3.98 -2.27 2.88
CA ALA A 38 -2.59 -2.39 2.44
C ALA A 38 -2.53 -2.16 0.93
N TRP A 39 -1.48 -1.48 0.46
CA TRP A 39 -1.19 -1.33 -0.95
C TRP A 39 0.32 -1.36 -1.18
N ILE A 40 0.73 -1.86 -2.34
CA ILE A 40 2.13 -1.93 -2.76
C ILE A 40 2.21 -1.51 -4.22
N ALA A 41 3.16 -0.63 -4.53
CA ALA A 41 3.51 -0.26 -5.89
C ALA A 41 4.93 -0.72 -6.22
N LEU A 42 5.08 -1.47 -7.30
CA LEU A 42 6.37 -1.68 -7.95
C LEU A 42 6.58 -0.53 -8.94
N CYS A 43 7.70 0.16 -8.85
CA CYS A 43 8.02 1.30 -9.71
C CYS A 43 9.17 0.99 -10.67
N ASP A 44 9.19 1.65 -11.82
CA ASP A 44 10.35 1.69 -12.71
C ASP A 44 11.46 2.61 -12.17
N ASP A 45 12.57 2.70 -12.89
CA ASP A 45 13.72 3.56 -12.53
C ASP A 45 13.38 5.06 -12.48
N ASN A 46 12.26 5.48 -13.09
CA ASN A 46 11.77 6.85 -13.07
C ASN A 46 10.76 7.08 -11.93
N GLY A 47 10.54 6.09 -11.06
CA GLY A 47 9.58 6.16 -9.97
C GLY A 47 8.12 6.06 -10.43
N ARG A 48 7.86 5.60 -11.66
CA ARG A 48 6.50 5.40 -12.16
C ARG A 48 5.99 4.01 -11.76
N PRO A 49 4.77 3.91 -11.19
CA PRO A 49 4.21 2.61 -10.83
C PRO A 49 3.96 1.76 -12.08
N VAL A 50 4.57 0.58 -12.14
CA VAL A 50 4.40 -0.43 -13.20
C VAL A 50 3.47 -1.56 -12.79
N VAL A 51 3.40 -1.85 -11.49
CA VAL A 51 2.42 -2.79 -10.90
C VAL A 51 1.89 -2.18 -9.62
N LEU A 52 0.57 -2.18 -9.46
CA LEU A 52 -0.10 -1.72 -8.25
C LEU A 52 -1.01 -2.84 -7.74
N ALA A 53 -0.92 -3.12 -6.44
CA ALA A 53 -1.83 -4.02 -5.76
C ALA A 53 -2.34 -3.37 -4.48
N ALA A 54 -3.56 -3.71 -4.09
CA ALA A 54 -4.13 -3.28 -2.83
C ALA A 54 -5.12 -4.31 -2.29
N ALA A 55 -5.36 -4.26 -0.98
CA ALA A 55 -6.36 -5.05 -0.29
C ALA A 55 -6.99 -4.24 0.85
N GLY A 56 -8.21 -4.62 1.23
CA GLY A 56 -8.94 -4.12 2.39
C GLY A 56 -10.40 -3.74 2.05
N PRO A 57 -11.19 -3.31 3.05
CA PRO A 57 -12.62 -3.06 2.89
C PRO A 57 -12.98 -1.92 1.92
N GLY A 58 -14.07 -2.06 1.16
CA GLY A 58 -14.57 -0.98 0.30
C GLY A 58 -13.60 -0.55 -0.80
N ASP A 59 -12.94 -1.54 -1.41
CA ASP A 59 -12.14 -1.44 -2.63
C ASP A 59 -11.12 -0.29 -2.68
N PRO A 60 -10.13 -0.27 -1.77
CA PRO A 60 -9.05 0.73 -1.80
C PRO A 60 -8.24 0.66 -3.11
N GLY A 61 -8.18 -0.51 -3.75
CA GLY A 61 -7.45 -0.71 -5.00
C GLY A 61 -8.00 0.11 -6.16
N LEU A 62 -9.31 0.29 -6.23
CA LEU A 62 -9.94 1.15 -7.24
C LEU A 62 -9.57 2.63 -7.05
N LEU A 63 -9.60 3.15 -5.81
CA LEU A 63 -9.22 4.54 -5.50
C LEU A 63 -7.73 4.82 -5.71
N LEU A 64 -6.87 3.82 -5.45
CA LEU A 64 -5.44 3.89 -5.75
C LEU A 64 -5.19 3.79 -7.27
N ASN A 65 -5.84 2.87 -7.99
CA ASN A 65 -5.66 2.70 -9.44
C ASN A 65 -6.17 3.91 -10.25
N GLU A 66 -7.29 4.53 -9.87
CA GLU A 66 -7.89 5.63 -10.64
C GLU A 66 -7.12 6.95 -10.51
N ARG A 67 -6.60 7.28 -9.32
CA ARG A 67 -5.86 8.54 -9.08
C ARG A 67 -4.34 8.42 -9.22
N PHE A 68 -3.75 7.24 -9.07
CA PHE A 68 -2.31 7.05 -9.20
C PHE A 68 -1.92 6.55 -10.61
N SER A 69 -2.62 7.06 -11.62
CA SER A 69 -2.34 6.77 -13.02
C SER A 69 -1.04 7.47 -13.48
N ARG A 70 -0.14 6.67 -14.06
CA ARG A 70 1.13 6.91 -14.77
C ARG A 70 2.17 7.92 -14.25
N ASP A 71 1.80 9.01 -13.57
CA ASP A 71 2.73 10.12 -13.30
C ASP A 71 2.72 10.68 -11.85
N SER A 72 1.92 10.17 -10.90
CA SER A 72 2.08 10.64 -9.51
C SER A 72 1.75 9.63 -8.43
N LEU A 73 2.77 9.26 -7.66
CA LEU A 73 2.63 8.69 -6.32
C LEU A 73 2.14 9.76 -5.33
N PRO A 74 1.35 9.39 -4.30
CA PRO A 74 0.95 10.35 -3.28
C PRO A 74 2.17 10.91 -2.55
N THR A 75 2.05 12.13 -2.01
CA THR A 75 3.16 12.83 -1.33
C THR A 75 3.79 12.00 -0.21
N CYS A 76 2.99 11.23 0.54
CA CYS A 76 3.49 10.33 1.58
C CYS A 76 4.36 9.19 1.03
N ALA A 77 4.06 8.69 -0.18
CA ALA A 77 4.85 7.66 -0.84
C ALA A 77 6.14 8.25 -1.42
N ARG A 78 6.08 9.41 -2.09
CA ARG A 78 7.28 10.11 -2.59
C ARG A 78 8.28 10.43 -1.46
N ARG A 79 7.79 10.99 -0.35
CA ARG A 79 8.61 11.26 0.85
C ARG A 79 9.14 10.01 1.57
N SER A 80 8.54 8.85 1.32
CA SER A 80 9.04 7.57 1.83
C SER A 80 10.13 6.98 0.94
N LEU A 81 10.22 7.38 -0.35
CA LEU A 81 11.29 6.98 -1.24
C LEU A 81 12.59 7.78 -1.02
N GLU A 82 12.51 8.96 -0.41
CA GLU A 82 13.66 9.82 -0.08
C GLU A 82 14.60 9.20 0.98
N SER A 83 14.14 8.20 1.74
CA SER A 83 14.92 7.55 2.80
C SER A 83 14.53 6.08 2.95
N PRO A 84 15.47 5.16 3.22
CA PRO A 84 15.16 3.74 3.46
C PRO A 84 14.42 3.49 4.78
N SER A 85 14.25 4.51 5.63
CA SER A 85 13.56 4.38 6.92
C SER A 85 12.04 4.29 6.75
N CYS A 86 11.40 3.39 7.50
CA CYS A 86 9.94 3.35 7.63
C CYS A 86 9.40 4.69 8.15
N ARG A 87 8.43 5.27 7.46
CA ARG A 87 7.76 6.51 7.85
C ARG A 87 6.35 6.19 8.36
N SER A 88 6.06 6.60 9.59
CA SER A 88 4.70 6.60 10.13
C SER A 88 4.13 8.02 10.13
N THR A 89 2.85 8.14 9.83
CA THR A 89 2.10 9.39 9.88
C THR A 89 1.04 9.24 10.95
N GLN A 90 1.15 10.01 12.04
CA GLN A 90 0.17 9.94 13.13
C GLN A 90 -1.10 10.73 12.85
N GLU A 91 -1.02 11.81 12.06
CA GLU A 91 -2.15 12.67 11.72
C GLU A 91 -2.36 12.73 10.20
N PRO A 92 -3.12 11.78 9.62
CA PRO A 92 -3.37 11.74 8.18
C PRO A 92 -4.07 13.00 7.66
N ALA A 93 -4.93 13.64 8.45
CA ALA A 93 -5.69 14.81 7.99
C ALA A 93 -4.79 16.00 7.62
N SER A 94 -3.65 16.17 8.31
CA SER A 94 -2.70 17.26 8.06
C SER A 94 -1.58 16.86 7.08
N ALA A 95 -1.14 15.60 7.13
CA ALA A 95 0.01 15.14 6.35
C ALA A 95 -0.36 14.55 4.97
N CYS A 96 -1.63 14.19 4.78
CA CYS A 96 -2.12 13.50 3.59
C CYS A 96 -3.31 14.25 2.95
N GLY A 97 -3.28 15.60 2.95
CA GLY A 97 -4.40 16.46 2.54
C GLY A 97 -5.05 16.13 1.18
N ASP A 98 -4.27 15.64 0.20
CA ASP A 98 -4.78 15.24 -1.12
C ASP A 98 -4.96 13.72 -1.29
N CYS A 99 -4.72 12.94 -0.23
CA CYS A 99 -4.74 11.49 -0.28
C CYS A 99 -6.18 10.97 -0.16
N PRO A 100 -6.68 10.20 -1.15
CA PRO A 100 -8.02 9.59 -1.08
C PRO A 100 -8.21 8.63 0.10
N LEU A 101 -7.11 8.15 0.68
CA LEU A 101 -7.13 7.32 1.89
C LEU A 101 -7.31 8.15 3.17
N ALA A 102 -6.92 9.43 3.17
CA ALA A 102 -7.02 10.29 4.34
C ALA A 102 -8.47 10.71 4.63
N SER A 103 -9.26 10.99 3.59
CA SER A 103 -10.69 11.29 3.75
C SER A 103 -11.50 10.11 4.30
N ARG A 104 -10.99 8.88 4.17
CA ARG A 104 -11.58 7.66 4.75
C ARG A 104 -11.02 7.30 6.12
N ALA A 105 -9.90 7.89 6.55
CA ALA A 105 -9.30 7.62 7.86
C ALA A 105 -10.20 8.03 9.04
N ALA A 106 -11.01 9.08 8.86
CA ALA A 106 -12.03 9.48 9.82
C ALA A 106 -13.14 8.42 10.02
N ALA A 107 -13.29 7.47 9.10
CA ALA A 107 -14.29 6.39 9.17
C ALA A 107 -13.76 5.09 9.82
N TRP A 108 -12.46 4.99 10.14
CA TRP A 108 -11.83 3.78 10.69
C TRP A 108 -11.77 3.73 12.23
N GLN A 109 -12.46 4.65 12.91
CA GLN A 109 -12.59 4.71 14.37
C GLN A 109 -13.80 3.92 14.92
N ARG A 110 -14.42 3.04 14.13
CA ARG A 110 -15.47 2.12 14.60
C ARG A 110 -15.06 0.66 14.44
#